data_AF-A0A7J4Q330-F1
#
_entry.id   AF-A0A7J4Q330-F1
#
_cell.length_a   1.000
_cell.length_b   1.000
_cell.length_c   1.000
_cell.angle_alpha   90.00
_cell.angle_beta   90.00
_cell.angle_gamma   90.00
#
_symmetry.space_group_name_H-M   'P 1'
#
loop_
_entity.id
_entity.type
_entity.pdbx_description
1 polymer ?
#
loop_
_entity_poly.entity_id
_entity_poly.type
_entity_poly.pdbx_seq_one_letter_code
_entity_poly.pdbx_strand_id
1 'polypeptide(L)'
;MDCDRVVIVAGESASIPSYFDSAIGGVGASPISPLGSGHAKVKSNSPVTVDIVHLHRGYVSDCTRMFSAGALDSRWMERLDHMAEIQKAVVSSLSQGDDCSKAWEIGSFMAKEMGYSDNLMGMNPDKSHFLGHSVGLELDETPVIANGFNRPLCIGGTMAIEPKVIYPDGCIGTEDTFVRTEDGMECLTMGNSFPLFTDWN
;
A
#
# COMPACT_ATOMS: atom_id res chain seq x y z
N MET A 1 1.80 -12.27 -17.42
CA MET A 1 1.11 -11.26 -16.60
C MET A 1 0.32 -12.06 -15.59
N ASP A 2 0.91 -12.33 -14.44
CA ASP A 2 0.25 -13.06 -13.36
C ASP A 2 -0.83 -12.13 -12.80
N CYS A 3 -2.06 -12.27 -13.30
CA CYS A 3 -3.25 -11.52 -12.86
C CYS A 3 -3.74 -11.95 -11.46
N ASP A 4 -2.92 -12.67 -10.70
CA ASP A 4 -3.27 -13.31 -9.42
C ASP A 4 -2.75 -12.50 -8.21
N ARG A 5 -2.51 -11.19 -8.36
CA ARG A 5 -2.10 -10.30 -7.26
C ARG A 5 -3.30 -9.83 -6.43
N VAL A 6 -3.96 -10.79 -5.80
CA VAL A 6 -4.85 -10.50 -4.67
C VAL A 6 -4.18 -11.04 -3.42
N VAL A 7 -3.83 -10.14 -2.50
CA VAL A 7 -3.17 -10.49 -1.24
C VAL A 7 -4.12 -10.16 -0.09
N ILE A 8 -4.79 -11.20 0.41
CA ILE A 8 -5.56 -11.13 1.64
C ILE A 8 -4.78 -11.86 2.74
N VAL A 9 -4.37 -11.12 3.76
CA VAL A 9 -3.52 -11.63 4.86
C VAL A 9 -4.10 -11.22 6.21
N ALA A 10 -3.89 -12.07 7.21
CA ALA A 10 -4.38 -11.86 8.57
C ALA A 10 -3.25 -12.00 9.60
N GLY A 11 -3.08 -10.99 10.45
CA GLY A 11 -2.07 -10.94 11.50
C GLY A 11 -0.66 -11.26 10.98
N GLU A 12 0.05 -12.16 11.67
CA GLU A 12 1.42 -12.61 11.36
C GLU A 12 1.65 -13.02 9.89
N SER A 13 0.62 -13.50 9.17
CA SER A 13 0.79 -13.87 7.75
C SER A 13 1.09 -12.68 6.84
N ALA A 14 0.78 -11.47 7.28
CA ALA A 14 1.08 -10.23 6.57
C ALA A 14 2.55 -9.82 6.67
N SER A 15 3.30 -10.37 7.63
CA SER A 15 4.70 -10.03 7.86
C SER A 15 5.68 -10.97 7.15
N ILE A 16 5.17 -11.87 6.30
CA ILE A 16 5.99 -12.83 5.56
C ILE A 16 6.45 -12.15 4.25
N PRO A 17 7.76 -11.95 4.07
CA PRO A 17 8.29 -11.38 2.83
C PRO A 17 8.13 -12.40 1.68
N SER A 18 8.13 -11.89 0.46
CA SER A 18 8.12 -12.71 -0.76
C SER A 18 9.29 -12.32 -1.67
N TYR A 19 9.44 -13.03 -2.79
CA TYR A 19 10.44 -12.70 -3.80
C TYR A 19 10.15 -11.39 -4.57
N PHE A 20 8.93 -10.87 -4.45
CA PHE A 20 8.49 -9.65 -5.11
C PHE A 20 8.67 -8.44 -4.20
N ASP A 21 9.11 -7.31 -4.78
CA ASP A 21 9.31 -6.05 -4.06
C ASP A 21 7.95 -5.37 -3.80
N SER A 22 7.30 -5.79 -2.72
CA SER A 22 6.00 -5.29 -2.25
C SER A 22 6.00 -5.15 -0.74
N ALA A 23 5.16 -4.25 -0.22
CA ALA A 23 4.89 -4.17 1.21
C ALA A 23 4.36 -5.49 1.81
N ILE A 24 3.59 -6.25 1.05
CA ILE A 24 2.87 -7.43 1.54
C ILE A 24 2.98 -8.55 0.50
N GLY A 25 3.69 -9.63 0.84
CA GLY A 25 3.79 -10.81 -0.01
C GLY A 25 2.81 -11.92 0.37
N GLY A 26 2.66 -12.17 1.68
CA GLY A 26 1.91 -13.31 2.19
C GLY A 26 2.65 -14.63 1.98
N VAL A 27 2.09 -15.70 2.54
CA VAL A 27 2.70 -17.06 2.50
C VAL A 27 2.42 -17.80 1.19
N GLY A 28 1.39 -17.36 0.45
CA GLY A 28 0.87 -18.04 -0.72
C GLY A 28 0.21 -19.39 -0.43
N ALA A 29 -0.32 -20.01 -1.48
CA ALA A 29 -1.08 -21.26 -1.36
C ALA A 29 -0.20 -22.48 -1.00
N SER A 30 1.08 -22.45 -1.37
CA SER A 30 2.06 -23.52 -1.12
C SER A 30 3.50 -23.03 -1.39
N PRO A 31 4.56 -23.77 -1.00
CA PRO A 31 5.94 -23.38 -1.28
C PRO A 31 6.31 -23.17 -2.76
N ILE A 32 5.56 -23.77 -3.70
CA ILE A 32 5.74 -23.57 -5.14
C ILE A 32 4.97 -22.36 -5.69
N SER A 33 4.08 -21.79 -4.88
CA SER A 33 3.35 -20.55 -5.14
C SER A 33 3.46 -19.64 -3.92
N PRO A 34 4.67 -19.12 -3.60
CA PRO A 34 5.01 -18.49 -2.32
C PRO A 34 4.67 -16.99 -2.28
N LEU A 35 3.55 -16.60 -2.89
CA LEU A 35 3.02 -15.23 -2.95
C LEU A 35 1.49 -15.31 -2.90
N GLY A 36 0.86 -14.33 -2.25
CA GLY A 36 -0.58 -14.22 -2.12
C GLY A 36 -1.13 -14.76 -0.80
N SER A 37 -2.45 -14.88 -0.72
CA SER A 37 -3.13 -15.42 0.46
C SER A 37 -2.67 -16.84 0.78
N GLY A 38 -2.36 -17.07 2.05
CA GLY A 38 -2.13 -18.40 2.59
C GLY A 38 -3.36 -18.99 3.28
N HIS A 39 -3.14 -20.01 4.10
CA HIS A 39 -4.20 -20.70 4.86
C HIS A 39 -4.39 -20.13 6.27
N ALA A 40 -3.90 -18.91 6.53
CA ALA A 40 -4.00 -18.25 7.82
C ALA A 40 -5.48 -17.97 8.14
N LYS A 41 -5.91 -18.37 9.33
CA LYS A 41 -7.26 -18.05 9.82
C LYS A 41 -7.28 -16.64 10.39
N VAL A 42 -8.35 -15.90 10.11
CA VAL A 42 -8.60 -14.63 10.81
C VAL A 42 -8.80 -14.92 12.30
N LYS A 43 -7.97 -14.30 13.12
CA LYS A 43 -8.10 -14.29 14.58
C LYS A 43 -8.86 -13.02 14.99
N SER A 44 -9.64 -13.09 16.06
CA SER A 44 -10.32 -11.90 16.59
C SER A 44 -9.31 -10.80 16.94
N ASN A 45 -9.72 -9.55 16.75
CA ASN A 45 -8.95 -8.35 17.11
C ASN A 45 -7.56 -8.28 16.46
N SER A 46 -7.36 -8.96 15.33
CA SER A 46 -6.12 -8.95 14.54
C SER A 46 -6.35 -8.24 13.20
N PRO A 47 -5.37 -7.49 12.69
CA PRO A 47 -5.51 -6.79 11.42
C PRO A 47 -5.63 -7.78 10.27
N VAL A 48 -6.53 -7.48 9.34
CA VAL A 48 -6.68 -8.17 8.06
C VAL A 48 -6.48 -7.14 6.97
N THR A 49 -5.43 -7.33 6.17
CA THR A 49 -5.14 -6.48 5.02
C THR A 49 -5.73 -7.13 3.78
N VAL A 50 -6.56 -6.38 3.07
CA VAL A 50 -7.17 -6.78 1.81
C VAL A 50 -6.63 -5.86 0.74
N ASP A 51 -5.64 -6.37 0.01
CA ASP A 51 -4.95 -5.71 -1.09
C ASP A 51 -5.41 -6.39 -2.40
N ILE A 52 -6.20 -5.68 -3.19
CA ILE A 52 -6.93 -6.23 -4.34
C ILE A 52 -6.67 -5.39 -5.59
N VAL A 53 -6.12 -6.10 -6.58
CA VAL A 53 -6.02 -5.62 -7.95
C VAL A 53 -7.25 -6.00 -8.77
N HIS A 54 -7.74 -5.10 -9.61
CA HIS A 54 -8.78 -5.37 -10.62
C HIS A 54 -8.32 -5.01 -12.02
N LEU A 55 -8.63 -5.86 -13.00
CA LEU A 55 -8.38 -5.60 -14.41
C LEU A 55 -9.67 -5.31 -15.16
N HIS A 56 -9.77 -4.11 -15.73
CA HIS A 56 -10.87 -3.72 -16.61
C HIS A 56 -10.35 -3.39 -18.01
N ARG A 57 -10.73 -4.20 -19.01
CA ARG A 57 -10.33 -4.01 -20.42
C ARG A 57 -8.82 -3.86 -20.63
N GLY A 58 -8.04 -4.58 -19.83
CA GLY A 58 -6.57 -4.56 -19.86
C GLY A 58 -5.92 -3.48 -19.02
N TYR A 59 -6.70 -2.58 -18.38
CA TYR A 59 -6.18 -1.60 -17.44
C TYR A 59 -6.32 -2.06 -16.00
N VAL A 60 -5.33 -1.73 -15.18
CA VAL A 60 -5.19 -2.14 -13.79
C VAL A 60 -5.69 -1.04 -12.85
N SER A 61 -6.40 -1.45 -11.80
CA SER A 61 -6.71 -0.64 -10.63
C SER A 61 -6.19 -1.37 -9.39
N ASP A 62 -5.62 -0.64 -8.44
CA ASP A 62 -5.05 -1.19 -7.21
C ASP A 62 -5.55 -0.46 -5.96
N CYS A 63 -5.89 -1.22 -4.92
CA CYS A 63 -6.54 -0.70 -3.72
C CYS A 63 -6.37 -1.65 -2.53
N THR A 64 -5.94 -1.09 -1.40
CA THR A 64 -5.87 -1.77 -0.11
C THR A 64 -6.85 -1.16 0.88
N ARG A 65 -7.56 -2.02 1.62
CA ARG A 65 -8.38 -1.64 2.78
C ARG A 65 -8.13 -2.56 3.96
N MET A 66 -8.32 -2.02 5.16
CA MET A 66 -8.10 -2.71 6.42
C MET A 66 -9.40 -3.25 6.98
N PHE A 67 -9.33 -4.42 7.59
CA PHE A 67 -10.47 -5.07 8.20
C PHE A 67 -10.08 -5.81 9.48
N SER A 68 -11.06 -6.18 10.30
CA SER A 68 -10.88 -7.11 11.41
C SER A 68 -12.19 -7.79 11.82
N ALA A 69 -12.06 -8.92 12.53
CA ALA A 69 -13.16 -9.51 13.29
C ALA A 69 -13.07 -9.06 14.75
N GLY A 70 -13.77 -7.99 15.11
CA GLY A 70 -13.69 -7.35 16.42
C GLY A 70 -12.65 -6.22 16.48
N ALA A 71 -12.72 -5.43 17.54
CA ALA A 71 -11.95 -4.20 17.67
C ALA A 71 -10.43 -4.44 17.67
N LEU A 72 -9.71 -3.68 16.84
CA LEU A 72 -8.26 -3.64 16.87
C LEU A 72 -7.75 -2.86 18.10
N ASP A 73 -6.56 -3.23 18.56
CA ASP A 73 -5.79 -2.43 19.52
C ASP A 73 -5.60 -1.00 18.99
N SER A 74 -5.67 0.00 19.88
CA SER A 74 -5.57 1.42 19.51
C SER A 74 -4.29 1.75 18.76
N ARG A 75 -3.18 1.02 19.00
CA ARG A 75 -1.92 1.21 18.27
C ARG A 75 -2.06 0.95 16.76
N TRP A 76 -2.95 0.04 16.36
CA TRP A 76 -3.20 -0.24 14.94
C TRP A 76 -3.96 0.90 14.30
N MET A 77 -4.95 1.44 15.00
CA MET A 77 -5.70 2.61 14.52
C MET A 77 -4.81 3.84 14.39
N GLU A 78 -3.95 4.12 15.38
CA GLU A 78 -2.97 5.20 15.33
C GLU A 78 -2.01 5.05 14.13
N ARG A 79 -1.50 3.83 13.89
CA ARG A 79 -0.67 3.54 12.72
C ARG A 79 -1.42 3.79 11.40
N LEU A 80 -2.69 3.41 11.31
CA LEU A 80 -3.51 3.63 10.12
C LEU A 80 -3.69 5.13 9.85
N ASP A 81 -3.99 5.91 10.89
CA ASP A 81 -4.13 7.36 10.80
C ASP A 81 -2.83 8.01 10.30
N HIS A 82 -1.68 7.62 10.84
CA HIS A 82 -0.37 8.07 10.37
C HIS A 82 -0.10 7.69 8.91
N MET A 83 -0.46 6.47 8.48
CA MET A 83 -0.30 6.07 7.07
C MET A 83 -1.20 6.89 6.14
N ALA A 84 -2.43 7.21 6.57
CA ALA A 84 -3.32 8.09 5.83
C ALA A 84 -2.78 9.53 5.76
N GLU A 85 -2.13 10.03 6.80
CA GLU A 85 -1.45 11.34 6.79
C GLU A 85 -0.26 11.36 5.81
N ILE A 86 0.56 10.31 5.79
CA ILE A 86 1.66 10.17 4.83
C ILE A 86 1.11 10.12 3.40
N GLN A 87 0.06 9.34 3.14
CA GLN A 87 -0.59 9.27 1.83
C GLN A 87 -1.02 10.67 1.36
N LYS A 88 -1.70 11.43 2.23
CA LYS A 88 -2.15 12.80 1.92
C LYS A 88 -0.99 13.73 1.57
N ALA A 89 0.13 13.65 2.29
CA ALA A 89 1.31 14.48 2.01
C ALA A 89 1.97 14.11 0.68
N VAL A 90 2.08 12.81 0.39
CA VAL A 90 2.60 12.28 -0.88
C VAL A 90 1.71 12.71 -2.05
N VAL A 91 0.40 12.54 -1.93
CA VAL A 91 -0.60 12.99 -2.91
C VAL A 91 -0.49 14.50 -3.15
N SER A 92 -0.35 15.30 -2.08
CA SER A 92 -0.20 16.75 -2.19
C SER A 92 1.06 17.16 -2.95
N SER A 93 2.19 16.48 -2.74
CA SER A 93 3.44 16.76 -3.47
C SER A 93 3.29 16.43 -4.96
N LEU A 94 2.74 15.25 -5.30
CA LEU A 94 2.46 14.88 -6.68
C LEU A 94 1.45 15.81 -7.37
N SER A 95 0.47 16.31 -6.62
CA SER A 95 -0.49 17.31 -7.09
C SER A 95 0.18 18.62 -7.50
N GLN A 96 1.29 19.01 -6.86
CA GLN A 96 2.07 20.20 -7.21
C GLN A 96 3.01 19.97 -8.40
N GLY A 97 3.11 18.73 -8.88
CA GLY A 97 4.01 18.36 -9.97
C GLY A 97 5.45 18.15 -9.53
N ASP A 98 5.68 17.93 -8.23
CA ASP A 98 7.00 17.53 -7.74
C ASP A 98 7.43 16.18 -8.34
N ASP A 99 8.75 15.95 -8.32
CA ASP A 99 9.32 14.66 -8.71
C ASP A 99 8.90 13.54 -7.75
N CYS A 100 8.81 12.32 -8.25
CA CYS A 100 8.44 11.16 -7.43
C CYS A 100 9.47 10.86 -6.32
N SER A 101 10.74 11.17 -6.55
CA SER A 101 11.78 11.12 -5.52
C SER A 101 11.53 12.15 -4.41
N LYS A 102 10.99 13.33 -4.73
CA LYS A 102 10.63 14.34 -3.74
C LYS A 102 9.45 13.90 -2.88
N ALA A 103 8.43 13.32 -3.49
CA ALA A 103 7.30 12.73 -2.78
C ALA A 103 7.74 11.58 -1.85
N TRP A 104 8.70 10.76 -2.29
CA TRP A 104 9.34 9.75 -1.44
C TRP A 104 10.08 10.36 -0.23
N GLU A 105 10.88 11.41 -0.43
CA GLU A 105 11.57 12.10 0.67
C GLU A 105 10.58 12.59 1.73
N ILE A 106 9.46 13.20 1.31
CA ILE A 106 8.43 13.71 2.20
C ILE A 106 7.81 12.57 3.02
N GLY A 107 7.32 11.53 2.34
CA GLY A 107 6.65 10.42 3.02
C GLY A 107 7.57 9.62 3.94
N SER A 108 8.80 9.33 3.48
CA SER A 108 9.79 8.62 4.29
C SER A 108 10.29 9.43 5.48
N PHE A 109 10.42 10.76 5.34
CA PHE A 109 10.74 11.65 6.46
C PHE A 109 9.62 11.67 7.50
N MET A 110 8.36 11.81 7.07
CA MET A 110 7.21 11.75 7.98
C MET A 110 7.14 10.42 8.73
N ALA A 111 7.29 9.29 8.02
CA ALA A 111 7.33 7.97 8.63
C ALA A 111 8.44 7.87 9.69
N LYS A 112 9.60 8.49 9.44
CA LYS A 112 10.71 8.53 10.40
C LYS A 112 10.35 9.34 11.64
N GLU A 113 9.79 10.53 11.48
CA GLU A 113 9.38 11.39 12.61
C GLU A 113 8.27 10.72 13.45
N MET A 114 7.40 9.93 12.81
CA MET A 114 6.37 9.12 13.46
C MET A 114 6.91 7.80 14.07
N GLY A 115 8.20 7.51 13.94
CA GLY A 115 8.84 6.33 14.54
C GLY A 115 8.73 5.03 13.75
N TYR A 116 8.40 5.08 12.46
CA TYR A 116 8.20 3.91 11.60
C TYR A 116 9.38 3.56 10.69
N SER A 117 10.56 4.16 10.92
CA SER A 117 11.74 3.95 10.05
C SER A 117 12.08 2.48 9.80
N ASP A 118 11.90 1.61 10.79
CA ASP A 118 12.24 0.18 10.70
C ASP A 118 11.09 -0.72 10.23
N ASN A 119 9.88 -0.15 10.05
CA ASN A 119 8.65 -0.89 9.76
C ASN A 119 7.90 -0.40 8.51
N LEU A 120 8.25 0.78 7.98
CA LEU A 120 7.68 1.32 6.74
C LEU A 120 8.03 0.39 5.57
N MET A 121 7.00 -0.13 4.91
CA MET A 121 7.07 -0.98 3.72
C MET A 121 7.97 -2.21 3.92
N GLY A 122 7.93 -2.80 5.11
CA GLY A 122 8.62 -4.04 5.45
C GLY A 122 9.52 -3.88 6.68
N MET A 123 10.21 -4.97 7.04
CA MET A 123 11.17 -5.01 8.14
C MET A 123 12.52 -5.47 7.61
N ASN A 124 13.62 -5.04 8.22
CA ASN A 124 14.96 -5.48 7.81
C ASN A 124 15.09 -7.01 7.92
N PRO A 125 15.73 -7.69 6.94
CA PRO A 125 16.42 -7.13 5.77
C PRO A 125 15.53 -6.88 4.54
N ASP A 126 14.28 -7.31 4.56
CA ASP A 126 13.38 -7.39 3.39
C ASP A 126 12.48 -6.15 3.27
N LYS A 127 13.07 -4.94 3.33
CA LYS A 127 12.33 -3.69 3.19
C LYS A 127 12.19 -3.28 1.73
N SER A 128 10.96 -2.97 1.33
CA SER A 128 10.68 -2.25 0.09
C SER A 128 10.97 -0.76 0.24
N HIS A 129 11.47 -0.14 -0.83
CA HIS A 129 11.92 1.26 -0.82
C HIS A 129 11.10 2.16 -1.75
N PHE A 130 9.78 2.05 -1.67
CA PHE A 130 8.84 2.88 -2.42
C PHE A 130 7.56 3.15 -1.61
N LEU A 131 6.76 4.16 -2.01
CA LEU A 131 5.46 4.49 -1.40
C LEU A 131 4.29 4.45 -2.39
N GLY A 132 4.57 4.08 -3.63
CA GLY A 132 3.59 3.98 -4.70
C GLY A 132 4.27 3.75 -6.04
N HIS A 133 3.51 3.21 -6.99
CA HIS A 133 3.96 2.89 -8.34
C HIS A 133 2.91 3.33 -9.36
N SER A 134 3.34 3.65 -10.58
CA SER A 134 2.37 3.94 -11.63
C SER A 134 1.62 2.66 -11.98
N VAL A 135 0.36 2.80 -12.37
CA VAL A 135 -0.50 1.70 -12.82
C VAL A 135 -1.09 2.04 -14.18
N GLY A 136 -1.30 1.05 -15.03
CA GLY A 136 -1.85 1.26 -16.37
C GLY A 136 -2.21 -0.05 -17.05
N LEU A 137 -1.47 -0.44 -18.09
CA LEU A 137 -1.57 -1.78 -18.69
C LEU A 137 -0.82 -2.84 -17.87
N GLU A 138 0.16 -2.40 -17.09
CA GLU A 138 0.89 -3.23 -16.14
C GLU A 138 0.54 -2.78 -14.71
N LEU A 139 0.71 -3.71 -13.77
CA LEU A 139 0.52 -3.40 -12.35
C LEU A 139 1.60 -2.44 -11.87
N ASP A 140 2.86 -2.71 -12.20
CA ASP A 140 4.02 -1.93 -11.77
C ASP A 140 4.63 -1.17 -12.96
N GLU A 141 4.30 0.12 -13.11
CA GLU A 141 4.81 1.00 -14.16
C GLU A 141 5.66 2.16 -13.61
N THR A 142 6.30 2.93 -14.51
CA THR A 142 7.11 4.11 -14.19
C THR A 142 6.32 5.42 -14.41
N PRO A 143 6.48 6.44 -13.55
CA PRO A 143 7.41 6.52 -12.42
C PRO A 143 6.93 5.81 -11.14
N VAL A 144 7.85 5.61 -10.21
CA VAL A 144 7.63 5.03 -8.87
C VAL A 144 7.98 6.10 -7.83
N ILE A 145 7.26 6.15 -6.71
CA ILE A 145 7.54 7.03 -5.57
C ILE A 145 8.69 6.41 -4.77
N ALA A 146 9.91 6.61 -5.25
CA ALA A 146 11.13 6.06 -4.67
C ALA A 146 12.35 6.94 -4.99
N ASN A 147 13.44 6.72 -4.24
CA ASN A 147 14.73 7.32 -4.54
C ASN A 147 15.18 6.99 -5.98
N GLY A 148 15.70 7.98 -6.70
CA GLY A 148 16.19 7.82 -8.08
C GLY A 148 15.16 8.10 -9.18
N PHE A 149 13.87 8.20 -8.85
CA PHE A 149 12.82 8.62 -9.79
C PHE A 149 12.66 10.15 -9.80
N ASN A 150 13.69 10.84 -10.30
CA ASN A 150 13.76 12.31 -10.42
C ASN A 150 12.97 12.81 -11.64
N ARG A 151 11.67 12.53 -11.64
CA ARG A 151 10.71 12.97 -12.65
C ARG A 151 9.31 13.05 -12.04
N PRO A 152 8.45 13.95 -12.52
CA PRO A 152 7.07 14.01 -12.06
C PRO A 152 6.23 12.88 -12.68
N LEU A 153 5.09 12.59 -12.05
CA LEU A 153 3.97 11.91 -12.72
C LEU A 153 3.40 12.87 -13.78
N CYS A 154 3.20 12.43 -15.02
CA CYS A 154 2.64 13.30 -16.06
C CYS A 154 1.15 13.60 -15.82
N ILE A 155 0.63 14.69 -16.39
CA ILE A 155 -0.83 14.89 -16.47
C ILE A 155 -1.44 13.73 -17.26
N GLY A 156 -2.52 13.15 -16.74
CA GLY A 156 -3.15 11.92 -17.20
C GLY A 156 -2.49 10.64 -16.67
N GLY A 157 -1.35 10.73 -15.98
CA GLY A 157 -0.68 9.58 -15.38
C GLY A 157 -1.42 9.08 -14.15
N THR A 158 -1.41 7.75 -13.96
CA THR A 158 -2.10 7.05 -12.87
C THR A 158 -1.12 6.35 -11.96
N MET A 159 -1.40 6.34 -10.65
CA MET A 159 -0.48 5.83 -9.64
C MET A 159 -1.22 5.32 -8.41
N ALA A 160 -0.89 4.10 -7.97
CA ALA A 160 -1.25 3.57 -6.66
C ALA A 160 -0.34 4.19 -5.60
N ILE A 161 -0.91 4.72 -4.52
CA ILE A 161 -0.16 5.37 -3.43
C ILE A 161 -0.51 4.65 -2.13
N GLU A 162 0.48 3.94 -1.58
CA GLU A 162 0.25 2.79 -0.71
C GLU A 162 1.11 2.72 0.57
N PRO A 163 1.22 3.78 1.38
CA PRO A 163 2.00 3.71 2.61
C PRO A 163 1.43 2.65 3.58
N LYS A 164 2.27 1.67 3.92
CA LYS A 164 1.97 0.57 4.84
C LYS A 164 3.10 0.41 5.86
N VAL A 165 2.76 0.03 7.09
CA VAL A 165 3.73 -0.41 8.12
C VAL A 165 3.51 -1.88 8.47
N ILE A 166 4.62 -2.60 8.61
CA ILE A 166 4.65 -4.05 8.81
C ILE A 166 5.35 -4.35 10.14
N TYR A 167 4.70 -5.17 10.96
CA TYR A 167 5.19 -5.68 12.24
C TYR A 167 5.07 -7.22 12.26
N PRO A 168 5.76 -7.92 13.18
CA PRO A 168 5.69 -9.38 13.25
C PRO A 168 4.27 -9.93 13.45
N ASP A 169 3.36 -9.12 14.02
CA ASP A 169 1.99 -9.48 14.33
C ASP A 169 0.95 -8.91 13.35
N GLY A 170 1.37 -8.24 12.28
CA GLY A 170 0.44 -7.72 11.27
C GLY A 170 0.99 -6.64 10.35
N CYS A 171 0.17 -6.27 9.37
CA CYS A 171 0.37 -5.12 8.50
C CYS A 171 -0.81 -4.16 8.68
N ILE A 172 -0.56 -2.86 8.54
CA ILE A 172 -1.62 -1.86 8.43
C ILE A 172 -1.19 -0.72 7.53
N GLY A 173 -2.13 -0.19 6.75
CA GLY A 173 -1.87 0.93 5.85
C GLY A 173 -3.09 1.24 5.00
N THR A 174 -2.86 2.07 4.00
CA THR A 174 -3.88 2.47 3.03
C THR A 174 -3.29 2.42 1.63
N GLU A 175 -4.15 2.25 0.64
CA GLU A 175 -3.81 2.41 -0.75
C GLU A 175 -5.02 2.82 -1.56
N ASP A 176 -4.80 3.78 -2.44
CA ASP A 176 -5.75 4.17 -3.46
C ASP A 176 -4.99 4.47 -4.75
N THR A 177 -5.65 4.23 -5.88
CA THR A 177 -5.17 4.65 -7.19
C THR A 177 -5.66 6.07 -7.48
N PHE A 178 -4.76 6.92 -7.95
CA PHE A 178 -5.03 8.30 -8.32
C PHE A 178 -4.66 8.57 -9.78
N VAL A 179 -5.30 9.57 -10.38
CA VAL A 179 -4.88 10.18 -11.64
C VAL A 179 -4.42 11.62 -11.40
N ARG A 180 -3.33 12.02 -12.05
CA ARG A 180 -2.89 13.42 -12.04
C ARG A 180 -3.64 14.21 -13.12
N THR A 181 -4.44 15.17 -12.71
CA THR A 181 -5.15 16.13 -13.58
C THR A 181 -4.44 17.48 -13.59
N GLU A 182 -4.91 18.43 -14.41
CA GLU A 182 -4.40 19.81 -14.38
C GLU A 182 -4.67 20.51 -13.05
N ASP A 183 -5.74 20.10 -12.33
CA ASP A 183 -6.17 20.68 -11.06
C ASP A 183 -5.58 19.96 -9.83
N GLY A 184 -4.80 18.90 -10.04
CA GLY A 184 -4.18 18.10 -8.97
C GLY A 184 -4.46 16.60 -9.07
N MET A 185 -4.34 15.88 -7.96
CA MET A 185 -4.58 14.44 -7.90
C MET A 185 -6.04 14.11 -7.62
N GLU A 186 -6.67 13.29 -8.47
CA GLU A 186 -8.03 12.78 -8.29
C GLU A 186 -7.99 11.28 -7.96
N CYS A 187 -8.74 10.86 -6.94
CA CYS A 187 -8.81 9.45 -6.54
C CYS A 187 -9.76 8.67 -7.45
N LEU A 188 -9.31 7.55 -8.00
CA LEU A 188 -10.08 6.68 -8.90
C LEU A 188 -10.72 5.47 -8.19
N THR A 189 -10.16 5.06 -7.06
CA THR A 189 -10.63 3.91 -6.28
C THR A 189 -11.60 4.38 -5.18
N MET A 190 -11.63 3.67 -4.06
CA MET A 190 -12.62 3.88 -3.02
C MET A 190 -12.49 5.27 -2.37
N GLY A 191 -11.28 5.79 -2.17
CA GLY A 191 -11.05 7.04 -1.44
C GLY A 191 -11.85 7.08 -0.13
N ASN A 192 -12.65 8.13 0.06
CA ASN A 192 -13.55 8.28 1.22
C ASN A 192 -14.93 7.63 1.04
N SER A 193 -15.23 7.05 -0.12
CA SER A 193 -16.52 6.36 -0.35
C SER A 193 -16.62 5.02 0.38
N PHE A 194 -15.48 4.47 0.82
CA PHE A 194 -15.38 3.30 1.68
C PHE A 194 -14.39 3.59 2.81
N PRO A 195 -14.70 3.23 4.07
CA PRO A 195 -13.82 3.51 5.20
C PRO A 195 -12.47 2.80 5.07
N LEU A 196 -11.40 3.44 5.55
CA LEU A 196 -10.06 2.83 5.57
C LEU A 196 -10.01 1.54 6.40
N PHE A 197 -10.84 1.46 7.44
CA PHE A 197 -10.96 0.32 8.33
C PHE A 197 -12.42 -0.09 8.54
N THR A 198 -12.69 -1.40 8.48
CA THR A 198 -14.01 -1.99 8.78
C THR A 198 -13.88 -3.14 9.78
N ASP A 199 -14.53 -3.01 10.93
CA ASP A 199 -14.85 -4.16 11.80
C ASP A 199 -16.13 -4.82 11.27
N TRP A 200 -16.08 -6.14 11.00
CA TRP A 200 -17.23 -6.88 10.46
C TRP A 200 -17.96 -7.75 11.49
N ASN A 201 -17.57 -7.70 12.77
CA ASN A 201 -18.15 -8.51 13.83
C ASN A 201 -19.39 -7.87 14.47
#